data_AF-A0A7X9J3U5-F1
#
_entry.id   AF-A0A7X9J3U5-F1
#
_cell.length_a   1.000
_cell.length_b   1.000
_cell.length_c   1.000
_cell.angle_alpha   90.00
_cell.angle_beta   90.00
_cell.angle_gamma   90.00
#
_symmetry.space_group_name_H-M   'P 1'
#
loop_
_entity.id
_entity.type
_entity.pdbx_description
1 polymer ?
#
loop_
_entity_poly.entity_id
_entity_poly.type
_entity_poly.pdbx_seq_one_letter_code
_entity_poly.pdbx_strand_id
1 'polypeptide(L)'
;KRRAEHSVMVLDRGILATFDDDLRRDPLPAARIWGFGFESERSIVISPFRLHDAWIGANSRIRDALAIALADVIVAVQIRPGGVMESLVREAAERGQKVLADEASMKALGDCGAKPWAGRIDPETGITGTKFTRMS
;
A
#
# COMPACT_ATOMS: atom_id res chain seq x y z
N LYS A 1 -7.26 19.62 -12.97
CA LYS A 1 -6.33 18.76 -13.75
C LYS A 1 -5.51 17.97 -12.73
N ARG A 2 -5.79 16.67 -12.56
CA ARG A 2 -5.13 15.80 -11.57
C ARG A 2 -3.62 15.87 -11.79
N ARG A 3 -2.84 16.26 -10.77
CA ARG A 3 -1.42 15.94 -10.80
C ARG A 3 -1.37 14.45 -10.48
N ALA A 4 -1.05 13.64 -11.48
CA ALA A 4 -0.78 12.24 -11.24
C ALA A 4 0.41 12.14 -10.27
N GLU A 5 0.13 11.66 -9.06
CA GLU A 5 1.14 11.48 -8.03
C GLU A 5 2.00 10.27 -8.37
N HIS A 6 3.28 10.33 -8.02
CA HIS A 6 4.18 9.19 -8.22
C HIS A 6 3.70 8.01 -7.36
N SER A 7 3.64 6.83 -7.94
CA SER A 7 3.12 5.64 -7.27
C SER A 7 4.08 4.47 -7.37
N VAL A 8 4.04 3.62 -6.34
CA VAL A 8 4.73 2.33 -6.33
C VAL A 8 3.68 1.25 -6.12
N MET A 9 3.64 0.28 -7.02
CA MET A 9 2.73 -0.86 -6.95
C MET A 9 3.54 -2.14 -6.72
N VAL A 10 3.19 -2.87 -5.66
CA VAL A 10 3.80 -4.18 -5.36
C VAL A 10 2.83 -5.28 -5.78
N LEU A 11 3.32 -6.25 -6.55
CA LEU A 11 2.52 -7.35 -7.08
C LEU A 11 2.56 -8.58 -6.18
N ASP A 12 1.52 -9.41 -6.25
CA ASP A 12 1.40 -10.73 -5.62
C ASP A 12 1.67 -11.90 -6.59
N ARG A 13 2.26 -11.59 -7.75
CA ARG A 13 2.51 -12.51 -8.86
C ARG A 13 3.62 -11.97 -9.76
N GLY A 14 4.02 -12.76 -10.74
CA GLY A 14 5.03 -12.38 -11.73
C GLY A 14 4.63 -11.16 -12.56
N ILE A 15 5.60 -10.28 -12.86
CA ILE A 15 5.33 -9.05 -13.62
C ILE A 15 4.74 -9.35 -15.01
N LEU A 16 5.26 -10.34 -15.74
CA LEU A 16 4.75 -10.68 -17.07
C LEU A 16 3.38 -11.36 -17.01
N ALA A 17 3.12 -12.13 -15.94
CA ALA A 17 1.79 -12.68 -15.65
C ALA A 17 0.74 -11.61 -15.31
N THR A 18 1.15 -10.42 -14.83
CA THR A 18 0.23 -9.31 -14.56
C THR A 18 -0.06 -8.48 -15.81
N PHE A 19 0.92 -8.29 -16.67
CA PHE A 19 0.82 -7.41 -17.85
C PHE A 19 0.44 -8.14 -19.15
N ASP A 20 0.20 -9.46 -19.09
CA ASP A 20 0.00 -10.31 -20.27
C ASP A 20 1.10 -10.09 -21.32
N ASP A 21 2.36 -10.08 -20.88
CA ASP A 21 3.57 -9.78 -21.68
C ASP A 21 3.65 -8.38 -22.34
N ASP A 22 2.67 -7.49 -22.12
CA ASP A 22 2.68 -6.10 -22.62
C ASP A 22 2.73 -5.08 -21.46
N LEU A 23 3.94 -4.67 -21.09
CA LEU A 23 4.21 -3.73 -19.99
C LEU A 23 3.58 -2.33 -20.17
N ARG A 24 2.99 -2.02 -21.33
CA ARG A 24 2.28 -0.75 -21.59
C ARG A 24 0.82 -0.80 -21.16
N ARG A 25 0.28 -1.98 -20.88
CA ARG A 25 -1.11 -2.16 -20.45
C ARG A 25 -1.31 -1.72 -19.02
N ASP A 26 -2.56 -1.41 -18.68
CA ASP A 26 -2.96 -1.21 -17.30
C ASP A 26 -2.98 -2.57 -16.58
N PRO A 27 -2.11 -2.80 -15.58
CA PRO A 27 -1.96 -4.09 -14.92
C PRO A 27 -3.14 -4.46 -14.02
N LEU A 28 -3.94 -3.48 -13.58
CA LEU A 28 -5.04 -3.70 -12.64
C LEU A 28 -6.24 -2.79 -13.00
N PRO A 29 -6.99 -3.09 -14.07
CA PRO A 29 -8.16 -2.29 -14.45
C PRO A 29 -9.19 -2.17 -13.34
N ALA A 30 -9.32 -3.20 -12.49
CA ALA A 30 -10.20 -3.21 -11.32
C ALA A 30 -9.75 -2.25 -10.20
N ALA A 31 -8.45 -1.92 -10.11
CA ALA A 31 -7.93 -0.97 -9.12
C ALA A 31 -8.39 0.47 -9.39
N ARG A 32 -8.90 0.77 -10.60
CA ARG A 32 -9.49 2.07 -10.95
C ARG A 32 -10.69 2.45 -10.08
N ILE A 33 -11.37 1.47 -9.48
CA ILE A 33 -12.48 1.68 -8.53
C ILE A 33 -12.00 2.48 -7.29
N TRP A 34 -10.70 2.42 -6.98
CA TRP A 34 -10.06 3.14 -5.88
C TRP A 34 -9.37 4.43 -6.33
N GLY A 35 -9.74 4.96 -7.49
CA GLY A 35 -9.13 6.17 -8.06
C GLY A 35 -7.72 5.99 -8.60
N PHE A 36 -7.16 4.77 -8.54
CA PHE A 36 -5.83 4.48 -9.06
C PHE A 36 -5.85 4.35 -10.59
N GLY A 37 -5.19 5.27 -11.28
CA GLY A 37 -4.86 5.15 -12.70
C GLY A 37 -3.37 4.86 -12.84
N PHE A 38 -3.02 3.68 -13.35
CA PHE A 38 -1.63 3.36 -13.66
C PHE A 38 -1.13 4.27 -14.79
N GLU A 39 -0.03 4.99 -14.54
CA GLU A 39 0.64 5.85 -15.54
C GLU A 39 2.09 5.42 -15.63
N SER A 40 2.49 4.80 -16.73
CA SER A 40 3.83 4.20 -16.89
C SER A 40 4.99 5.19 -16.68
N GLU A 41 4.78 6.48 -16.94
CA GLU A 41 5.80 7.53 -16.72
C GLU A 41 5.92 7.97 -15.25
N ARG A 42 5.00 7.56 -14.37
CA ARG A 42 4.88 8.04 -12.99
C ARG A 42 4.71 6.91 -11.97
N SER A 43 4.64 5.67 -12.43
CA SER A 43 4.43 4.49 -11.60
C SER A 43 5.63 3.54 -11.68
N ILE A 44 6.09 3.07 -10.53
CA ILE A 44 7.05 1.95 -10.43
C ILE A 44 6.26 0.70 -10.07
N VAL A 45 6.55 -0.41 -10.74
CA VAL A 45 5.98 -1.72 -10.41
C VAL A 45 7.07 -2.66 -9.92
N ILE A 46 6.83 -3.31 -8.79
CA ILE A 46 7.76 -4.23 -8.15
C ILE A 46 7.07 -5.58 -7.99
N SER A 47 7.73 -6.64 -8.47
CA SER A 47 7.31 -8.02 -8.21
C SER A 47 8.50 -8.79 -7.62
N PRO A 48 8.36 -9.37 -6.41
CA PRO A 48 9.38 -10.26 -5.84
C PRO A 48 9.26 -11.72 -6.36
N PHE A 49 8.44 -11.98 -7.37
CA PHE A 49 8.14 -13.32 -7.90
C PHE A 49 8.78 -13.55 -9.27
N ARG A 50 8.84 -14.81 -9.73
CA ARG A 50 9.36 -15.10 -11.08
C ARG A 50 8.43 -14.49 -12.11
N LEU A 51 8.98 -14.16 -13.28
CA LEU A 51 8.31 -13.36 -14.31
C LEU A 51 6.88 -13.83 -14.64
N HIS A 52 6.64 -15.15 -14.69
CA HIS A 52 5.35 -15.75 -15.07
C HIS A 52 4.64 -16.47 -13.92
N ASP A 53 5.06 -16.27 -12.66
CA ASP A 53 4.38 -16.91 -11.53
C ASP A 53 2.93 -16.43 -11.46
N ALA A 54 2.00 -17.37 -11.38
CA ALA A 54 0.59 -17.09 -11.14
C ALA A 54 0.36 -16.65 -9.68
N TRP A 55 -0.80 -16.05 -9.43
CA TRP A 55 -1.22 -15.71 -8.08
C TRP A 55 -1.57 -16.97 -7.27
N ILE A 56 -1.02 -17.02 -6.04
CA ILE A 56 -1.46 -17.93 -4.98
C ILE A 56 -1.69 -17.14 -3.70
N GLY A 57 -2.61 -17.58 -2.84
CA GLY A 57 -3.00 -16.83 -1.64
C GLY A 57 -1.85 -16.50 -0.67
N ALA A 58 -0.80 -17.33 -0.63
CA ALA A 58 0.38 -17.09 0.18
C ALA A 58 1.19 -15.86 -0.26
N ASN A 59 1.18 -15.54 -1.56
CA ASN A 59 1.96 -14.43 -2.13
C ASN A 59 1.48 -13.06 -1.64
N SER A 60 0.19 -12.93 -1.30
CA SER A 60 -0.36 -11.68 -0.77
C SER A 60 0.37 -11.22 0.49
N ARG A 61 0.79 -12.16 1.35
CA ARG A 61 1.54 -11.83 2.58
C ARG A 61 2.92 -11.23 2.27
N ILE A 62 3.61 -11.78 1.26
CA ILE A 62 4.92 -11.30 0.82
C ILE A 62 4.77 -9.91 0.18
N ARG A 63 3.76 -9.72 -0.68
CA ARG A 63 3.43 -8.42 -1.27
C ARG A 63 3.20 -7.36 -0.21
N ASP A 64 2.33 -7.65 0.77
CA ASP A 64 1.94 -6.69 1.80
C ASP A 64 3.12 -6.35 2.72
N ALA A 65 3.93 -7.34 3.11
CA ALA A 65 5.15 -7.12 3.88
C ALA A 65 6.15 -6.24 3.13
N LEU A 66 6.35 -6.47 1.82
CA LEU A 66 7.24 -5.65 0.99
C LEU A 66 6.70 -4.22 0.83
N ALA A 67 5.40 -4.05 0.56
CA ALA A 67 4.79 -2.72 0.47
C ALA A 67 4.96 -1.92 1.77
N ILE A 68 4.78 -2.57 2.92
CA ILE A 68 5.01 -1.98 4.24
C ILE A 68 6.48 -1.64 4.45
N ALA A 69 7.41 -2.54 4.10
CA ALA A 69 8.85 -2.32 4.28
C ALA A 69 9.40 -1.16 3.44
N LEU A 70 8.77 -0.86 2.29
CA LEU A 70 9.15 0.25 1.41
C LEU A 70 8.65 1.62 1.93
N ALA A 71 7.74 1.65 2.91
CA ALA A 71 7.10 2.88 3.35
C ALA A 71 7.82 3.53 4.55
N ASP A 72 8.14 4.83 4.45
CA ASP A 72 8.60 5.60 5.62
C ASP A 72 7.45 5.88 6.61
N VAL A 73 6.24 6.07 6.07
CA VAL A 73 5.03 6.34 6.83
C VAL A 73 3.91 5.44 6.36
N ILE A 74 3.25 4.80 7.32
CA ILE A 74 2.12 3.90 7.10
C ILE A 74 0.88 4.59 7.64
N VAL A 75 -0.17 4.63 6.82
CA VAL A 75 -1.50 5.09 7.24
C VAL A 75 -2.41 3.86 7.29
N ALA A 76 -2.66 3.38 8.51
CA ALA A 76 -3.47 2.21 8.79
C ALA A 76 -4.95 2.62 8.93
N VAL A 77 -5.80 2.05 8.08
CA VAL A 77 -7.23 2.39 8.02
C VAL A 77 -8.05 1.11 8.03
N GLN A 78 -9.09 1.07 8.86
CA GLN A 78 -9.98 -0.09 9.02
C GLN A 78 -9.24 -1.43 9.27
N ILE A 79 -8.18 -1.41 10.08
CA ILE A 79 -7.47 -2.63 10.50
C ILE A 79 -8.41 -3.50 11.33
N ARG A 80 -8.48 -4.79 10.98
CA ARG A 80 -9.24 -5.80 11.71
C ARG A 80 -8.37 -6.41 12.82
N PRO A 81 -8.85 -6.47 14.08
CA PRO A 81 -8.17 -7.20 15.15
C PRO A 81 -7.92 -8.67 14.79
N GLY A 82 -6.72 -9.17 15.09
CA GLY A 82 -6.23 -10.50 14.74
C GLY A 82 -5.92 -10.70 13.24
N GLY A 83 -6.04 -9.66 12.42
CA GLY A 83 -5.81 -9.72 10.98
C GLY A 83 -4.34 -9.61 10.59
N VAL A 84 -4.00 -10.06 9.38
CA VAL A 84 -2.62 -10.01 8.85
C VAL A 84 -2.04 -8.59 8.87
N MET A 85 -2.85 -7.60 8.50
CA MET A 85 -2.41 -6.20 8.48
C MET A 85 -2.12 -5.66 9.88
N GLU A 86 -2.80 -6.13 10.93
CA GLU A 86 -2.48 -5.72 12.30
C GLU A 86 -1.06 -6.16 12.66
N SER A 87 -0.74 -7.44 12.43
CA SER A 87 0.60 -7.99 12.68
C SER A 87 1.67 -7.24 11.91
N LEU A 88 1.49 -7.03 10.60
CA LEU A 88 2.49 -6.35 9.78
C LEU A 88 2.72 -4.89 10.17
N VAL A 89 1.64 -4.16 10.53
CA VAL A 89 1.75 -2.75 10.95
C VAL A 89 2.38 -2.63 12.34
N ARG A 90 2.05 -3.55 13.27
CA ARG A 90 2.71 -3.61 14.58
C ARG A 90 4.21 -3.85 14.43
N GLU A 91 4.61 -4.85 13.64
CA GLU A 91 6.01 -5.14 13.37
C GLU A 91 6.73 -3.93 12.71
N ALA A 92 6.04 -3.20 11.83
CA ALA A 92 6.59 -1.97 11.25
C ALA A 92 6.84 -0.88 12.29
N ALA A 93 5.89 -0.69 13.21
CA ALA A 93 6.05 0.25 14.31
C ALA A 93 7.20 -0.16 15.25
N GLU A 94 7.34 -1.45 15.54
CA GLU A 94 8.46 -2.01 16.34
C GLU A 94 9.82 -1.78 15.66
N ARG A 95 9.88 -1.83 14.32
CA ARG A 95 11.07 -1.46 13.53
C ARG A 95 11.34 0.05 13.47
N GLY A 96 10.46 0.88 14.03
CA GLY A 96 10.60 2.34 14.08
C GLY A 96 9.95 3.09 12.90
N GLN A 97 9.17 2.42 12.04
CA GLN A 97 8.42 3.10 10.99
C GLN A 97 7.29 3.93 11.60
N LYS A 98 6.97 5.09 10.99
CA LYS A 98 5.91 5.95 11.50
C LYS A 98 4.54 5.37 11.12
N VAL A 99 3.72 5.06 12.11
CA VAL A 99 2.35 4.59 11.91
C VAL A 99 1.35 5.67 12.31
N LEU A 100 0.47 6.00 11.38
CA LEU A 100 -0.72 6.83 11.58
C LEU A 100 -1.96 5.94 11.44
N ALA A 101 -2.99 6.14 12.25
CA ALA A 101 -4.15 5.26 12.24
C ALA A 101 -5.48 6.00 12.48
N ASP A 102 -6.54 5.55 11.81
CA ASP A 102 -7.91 5.99 12.12
C ASP A 102 -8.37 5.44 13.50
N GLU A 103 -9.47 5.97 14.03
CA GLU A 103 -9.97 5.61 15.37
C GLU A 103 -10.17 4.10 15.54
N ALA A 104 -10.76 3.45 14.52
CA ALA A 104 -10.98 2.01 14.53
C ALA A 104 -9.66 1.22 14.58
N SER A 105 -8.66 1.61 13.77
CA SER A 105 -7.37 0.93 13.72
C SER A 105 -6.53 1.21 14.97
N MET A 106 -6.63 2.38 15.58
CA MET A 106 -5.98 2.68 16.86
C MET A 106 -6.37 1.66 17.93
N LYS A 107 -7.66 1.29 18.00
CA LYS A 107 -8.13 0.26 18.94
C LYS A 107 -7.52 -1.12 18.66
N ALA A 108 -7.38 -1.50 17.39
CA ALA A 108 -6.77 -2.78 17.02
C ALA A 108 -5.25 -2.80 17.31
N LEU A 109 -4.57 -1.69 17.01
CA LEU A 109 -3.13 -1.56 17.14
C LEU A 109 -2.66 -1.39 18.60
N GLY A 110 -3.55 -0.95 19.49
CA GLY A 110 -3.26 -0.80 20.92
C GLY A 110 -2.03 0.07 21.16
N ASP A 111 -1.14 -0.39 22.05
CA ASP A 111 0.03 0.39 22.50
C ASP A 111 1.25 0.29 21.56
N CYS A 112 1.07 -0.07 20.28
CA CYS A 112 2.19 -0.25 19.34
C CYS A 112 2.89 1.06 18.90
N GLY A 113 2.53 2.21 19.48
CA GLY A 113 3.12 3.51 19.15
C GLY A 113 2.51 4.20 17.92
N ALA A 114 1.40 3.70 17.39
CA ALA A 114 0.63 4.38 16.35
C ALA A 114 0.10 5.75 16.85
N LYS A 115 0.01 6.73 15.93
CA LYS A 115 -0.54 8.06 16.23
C LYS A 115 -1.86 8.28 15.49
N PRO A 116 -2.78 9.09 16.04
CA PRO A 116 -4.03 9.39 15.35
C PRO A 116 -3.80 10.04 13.97
N TRP A 117 -4.55 9.57 12.98
CA TRP A 117 -4.64 10.17 11.65
C TRP A 117 -5.97 10.91 11.51
N ALA A 118 -5.91 12.22 11.32
CA ALA A 118 -7.10 13.07 11.13
C ALA A 118 -7.49 13.26 9.65
N GLY A 119 -6.83 12.54 8.75
CA GLY A 119 -7.11 12.62 7.31
C GLY A 119 -8.35 11.85 6.90
N ARG A 120 -8.67 11.88 5.60
CA ARG A 120 -9.75 11.09 5.00
C ARG A 120 -9.21 10.27 3.85
N ILE A 121 -9.68 9.04 3.72
CA ILE A 121 -9.57 8.35 2.44
C ILE A 121 -10.68 8.91 1.56
N ASP A 122 -10.29 9.68 0.57
CA ASP A 122 -11.17 10.16 -0.47
C ASP A 122 -11.11 9.19 -1.67
N PRO A 123 -12.25 8.66 -2.15
CA PRO A 123 -12.26 7.68 -3.23
C PRO A 123 -11.66 8.19 -4.55
N GLU A 124 -11.63 9.50 -4.77
CA GLU A 124 -11.12 10.13 -5.99
C GLU A 124 -9.68 10.65 -5.86
N THR A 125 -9.25 10.99 -4.64
CA THR A 125 -7.96 11.65 -4.36
C THR A 125 -7.05 10.88 -3.42
N GLY A 126 -7.47 9.72 -2.92
CA GLY A 126 -6.67 8.86 -2.05
C GLY A 126 -6.58 9.38 -0.61
N ILE A 127 -5.44 9.20 0.04
CA ILE A 127 -5.20 9.57 1.44
C ILE A 127 -5.01 11.09 1.52
N THR A 128 -6.04 11.81 1.95
CA THR A 128 -6.01 13.27 2.13
C THR A 128 -5.70 13.65 3.59
N GLY A 129 -5.14 14.83 3.83
CA GLY A 129 -4.88 15.34 5.19
C GLY A 129 -3.52 14.97 5.79
N THR A 130 -2.71 14.20 5.09
CA THR A 130 -1.32 13.93 5.47
C THR A 130 -0.41 15.02 4.89
N LYS A 131 -0.24 16.14 5.60
CA LYS A 131 0.91 17.02 5.31
C LYS A 131 2.18 16.28 5.72
N PHE A 132 2.78 15.54 4.79
CA PHE A 132 4.14 15.04 4.93
C PHE A 132 5.08 16.22 4.73
N THR A 133 5.32 17.00 5.77
CA THR A 133 6.42 17.96 5.75
C THR A 133 7.70 17.15 5.60
N ARG A 134 8.42 17.33 4.47
CA ARG A 134 9.79 16.81 4.35
C ARG A 134 10.56 17.32 5.56
N MET A 135 11.01 16.41 6.43
CA MET A 135 12.06 16.76 7.37
C MET A 135 13.36 16.80 6.57
N SER A 136 13.98 17.99 6.59
CA SER A 136 15.32 18.28 6.08
C SER A 136 16.38 17.48 6.81
#